data_AF-A0AAJ1SAX2-F1
#
_entry.id   AF-A0AAJ1SAX2-F1
#
_cell.length_a   1.000
_cell.length_b   1.000
_cell.length_c   1.000
_cell.angle_alpha   90.00
_cell.angle_beta   90.00
_cell.angle_gamma   90.00
#
_symmetry.space_group_name_H-M   'P 1'
#
loop_
_entity.id
_entity.type
_entity.pdbx_description
1 polymer ?
#
loop_
_entity_poly.entity_id
_entity_poly.type
_entity_poly.pdbx_seq_one_letter_code
_entity_poly.pdbx_strand_id
1 'polypeptide(L)'
;MAVSKQNLRPAPFTPALGRDRQAVAMYPDTHAARQALNQLESSLTACVALHNPNYNFTLDHPDSSTLKITAPGWSHLYRWKNTVLMSVGVLGIEPAERIATDVLQVITDRTK
;
A
#
# COMPACT_ATOMS: atom_id res chain seq x y z
N MET A 1 9.30 -3.15 10.16
CA MET A 1 8.58 -1.96 9.66
C MET A 1 7.12 -2.16 10.01
N ALA A 2 6.63 -1.52 11.07
CA ALA A 2 5.25 -1.73 11.51
C ALA A 2 4.31 -0.99 10.55
N VAL A 3 3.46 -1.73 9.86
CA VAL A 3 2.29 -1.14 9.20
C VAL A 3 1.45 -0.54 10.32
N SER A 4 1.54 0.77 10.50
CA SER A 4 0.74 1.44 11.51
C SER A 4 -0.73 1.14 11.21
N LYS A 5 -1.52 0.78 12.23
CA LYS A 5 -2.98 0.60 12.12
C LYS A 5 -3.67 1.81 11.47
N GLN A 6 -3.01 2.97 11.42
CA GLN A 6 -3.47 4.19 10.73
C GLN A 6 -3.35 4.12 9.19
N ASN A 7 -2.61 3.17 8.63
CA ASN A 7 -2.53 2.89 7.19
C ASN A 7 -3.55 1.85 6.71
N LEU A 8 -4.24 1.17 7.64
CA LEU A 8 -5.19 0.09 7.33
C LEU A 8 -6.64 0.44 7.71
N ARG A 9 -6.88 1.69 8.14
CA ARG A 9 -8.22 2.15 8.51
C ARG A 9 -8.84 2.91 7.34
N PRO A 10 -9.91 2.40 6.71
CA PRO A 10 -10.84 3.29 6.03
C PRO A 10 -11.37 4.24 7.12
N ALA A 11 -11.02 5.52 7.02
CA ALA A 11 -11.62 6.51 7.90
C ALA A 11 -13.14 6.52 7.63
N PRO A 12 -14.00 6.68 8.65
CA PRO A 12 -15.41 6.97 8.38
C PRO A 12 -15.47 8.17 7.43
N PHE A 13 -16.29 8.06 6.38
CA PHE A 13 -16.53 9.11 5.39
C PHE A 13 -17.23 10.31 6.08
N THR A 14 -16.50 11.06 6.89
CA THR A 14 -16.70 12.51 6.99
C THR A 14 -16.31 13.12 5.64
N PRO A 15 -16.83 14.30 5.24
CA PRO A 15 -16.32 15.02 4.08
C PRO A 15 -14.89 15.47 4.41
N ALA A 16 -13.95 14.53 4.25
CA ALA A 16 -12.57 14.64 4.63
C ALA A 16 -11.83 15.25 3.45
N LEU A 17 -10.99 16.23 3.74
CA LEU A 17 -9.91 16.63 2.86
C LEU A 17 -9.21 15.36 2.34
N GLY A 18 -9.20 15.20 1.02
CA GLY A 18 -8.51 14.08 0.38
C GLY A 18 -7.06 13.99 0.85
N ARG A 19 -6.56 12.78 1.06
CA ARG A 19 -5.19 12.55 1.51
C ARG A 19 -4.46 11.62 0.57
N ASP A 20 -3.24 12.01 0.27
CA ASP A 20 -2.22 11.16 -0.33
C ASP A 20 -1.09 10.95 0.71
N ARG A 21 -0.61 9.71 0.81
CA ARG A 21 0.53 9.33 1.65
C ARG A 21 1.50 8.54 0.80
N GLN A 22 2.72 9.02 0.73
CA GLN A 22 3.82 8.35 0.05
C GLN A 22 5.00 8.14 0.99
N ALA A 23 5.61 6.96 0.94
CA ALA A 23 6.80 6.61 1.72
C ALA A 23 7.72 5.70 0.91
N VAL A 24 9.02 5.85 1.16
CA VAL A 24 10.08 5.05 0.54
C VAL A 24 11.02 4.56 1.63
N ALA A 25 11.29 3.26 1.66
CA ALA A 25 12.23 2.63 2.59
C ALA A 25 13.36 1.95 1.81
N MET A 26 14.60 2.22 2.21
CA MET A 26 15.79 1.56 1.67
C MET A 26 16.21 0.42 2.58
N TYR A 27 16.58 -0.72 1.98
CA TYR A 27 17.02 -1.93 2.63
C TYR A 27 18.49 -2.22 2.27
N PRO A 28 19.20 -3.05 3.07
CA PRO A 28 20.61 -3.37 2.79
C PRO A 28 20.82 -4.06 1.44
N ASP A 29 19.85 -4.86 1.00
CA ASP A 29 19.90 -5.61 -0.23
C ASP A 29 18.49 -5.89 -0.79
N THR A 30 18.45 -6.42 -2.02
CA THR A 30 17.20 -6.73 -2.74
C THR A 30 16.38 -7.82 -2.04
N HIS A 31 17.05 -8.78 -1.39
CA HIS A 31 16.36 -9.85 -0.67
C HIS A 31 15.61 -9.28 0.54
N ALA A 32 16.21 -8.35 1.29
CA ALA A 32 15.60 -7.69 2.43
C ALA A 32 14.39 -6.83 2.03
N ALA A 33 14.46 -6.09 0.90
CA ALA A 33 13.31 -5.33 0.39
C ALA A 33 12.14 -6.25 -0.02
N ARG A 34 12.45 -7.34 -0.75
CA ARG A 34 11.45 -8.34 -1.14
C ARG A 34 10.85 -9.03 0.10
N GLN A 35 11.68 -9.42 1.07
CA GLN A 35 11.23 -10.07 2.30
C GLN A 35 10.29 -9.14 3.09
N ALA A 36 10.56 -7.84 3.10
CA ALA A 36 9.67 -6.88 3.75
C ALA A 36 8.28 -6.81 3.08
N LEU A 37 8.20 -6.87 1.75
CA LEU A 37 6.92 -6.98 1.05
C LEU A 37 6.21 -8.30 1.40
N ASN A 38 6.93 -9.43 1.40
CA ASN A 38 6.33 -10.73 1.73
C ASN A 38 5.79 -10.77 3.18
N GLN A 39 6.51 -10.16 4.13
CA GLN A 39 6.04 -10.04 5.53
C GLN A 39 4.81 -9.14 5.64
N LEU A 40 4.77 -8.06 4.86
CA LEU A 40 3.61 -7.19 4.76
C LEU A 40 2.40 -7.97 4.25
N GLU A 41 2.54 -8.67 3.14
CA GLU A 41 1.49 -9.51 2.56
C GLU A 41 0.97 -10.54 3.57
N SER A 42 1.86 -11.30 4.21
CA SER A 42 1.46 -12.28 5.23
C SER A 42 0.65 -11.64 6.37
N SER A 43 1.04 -10.44 6.81
CA SER A 43 0.33 -9.72 7.86
C SER A 43 -1.06 -9.25 7.40
N LEU A 44 -1.18 -8.79 6.15
CA LEU A 44 -2.45 -8.34 5.57
C LEU A 44 -3.41 -9.50 5.34
N THR A 45 -2.92 -10.62 4.80
CA THR A 45 -3.69 -11.86 4.65
C THR A 45 -4.23 -12.32 6.00
N ALA A 46 -3.41 -12.26 7.05
CA ALA A 46 -3.87 -12.54 8.42
C ALA A 46 -4.95 -11.55 8.87
N CYS A 47 -4.84 -10.25 8.57
CA CYS A 47 -5.88 -9.26 8.89
C CYS A 47 -7.21 -9.53 8.17
N VAL A 48 -7.18 -9.90 6.88
CA VAL A 48 -8.38 -10.24 6.10
C VAL A 48 -9.05 -11.50 6.65
N ALA A 49 -8.26 -12.52 7.02
CA ALA A 49 -8.76 -13.77 7.58
C ALA A 49 -9.46 -13.60 8.95
N LEU A 50 -9.25 -12.48 9.66
CA LEU A 50 -9.99 -12.18 10.88
C LEU A 50 -11.45 -11.77 10.62
N HIS A 51 -11.84 -11.52 9.37
CA HIS A 51 -13.17 -11.05 8.98
C HIS A 51 -13.67 -9.85 9.81
N ASN A 52 -12.76 -9.02 10.32
CA ASN A 52 -13.11 -7.84 11.08
C ASN A 52 -13.62 -6.75 10.11
N PRO A 53 -14.77 -6.10 10.38
CA PRO A 53 -15.29 -5.03 9.52
C PRO A 53 -14.29 -3.88 9.28
N ASN A 54 -13.36 -3.66 10.21
CA ASN A 54 -12.31 -2.64 10.08
C ASN A 54 -11.20 -3.02 9.09
N TYR A 55 -11.12 -4.28 8.68
CA TYR A 55 -10.16 -4.81 7.70
C TYR A 55 -10.87 -5.35 6.45
N ASN A 56 -12.03 -4.78 6.12
CA ASN A 56 -12.74 -5.13 4.89
C ASN A 56 -12.10 -4.43 3.69
N PHE A 57 -11.01 -5.02 3.20
CA PHE A 57 -10.29 -4.57 2.01
C PHE A 57 -9.96 -5.78 1.13
N THR A 58 -9.80 -5.51 -0.16
CA THR A 58 -9.32 -6.51 -1.13
C THR A 58 -7.81 -6.43 -1.18
N LEU A 59 -7.16 -7.60 -1.22
CA LEU A 59 -5.72 -7.72 -1.40
C LEU A 59 -5.47 -8.33 -2.77
N ASP A 60 -4.77 -7.59 -3.64
CA ASP A 60 -4.46 -7.97 -5.02
C ASP A 60 -2.94 -7.95 -5.27
N HIS A 61 -2.52 -8.75 -6.24
CA HIS A 61 -1.14 -8.79 -6.75
C HIS A 61 -1.11 -8.48 -8.24
N PRO A 62 -1.02 -7.20 -8.64
CA PRO A 62 -0.95 -6.83 -10.05
C PRO A 62 0.25 -7.45 -10.79
N ASP A 63 1.36 -7.67 -10.07
CA ASP A 63 2.58 -8.30 -10.55
C ASP A 63 3.36 -8.91 -9.37
N SER A 64 4.48 -9.60 -9.61
CA SER A 64 5.29 -10.26 -8.58
C SER A 64 6.02 -9.31 -7.62
N SER A 65 6.01 -8.01 -7.90
CA SER A 65 6.71 -6.98 -7.13
C SER A 65 5.78 -5.97 -6.45
N THR A 66 4.47 -6.08 -6.70
CA THR A 66 3.47 -5.10 -6.30
C THR A 66 2.35 -5.75 -5.52
N LEU A 67 2.04 -5.17 -4.37
CA LEU A 67 0.91 -5.51 -3.55
C LEU A 67 -0.06 -4.34 -3.53
N LYS A 68 -1.34 -4.61 -3.80
CA LYS A 68 -2.38 -3.59 -3.85
C LYS A 68 -3.47 -3.90 -2.83
N ILE A 69 -3.88 -2.88 -2.09
CA ILE A 69 -5.00 -2.91 -1.16
C ILE A 69 -6.06 -1.95 -1.67
N THR A 70 -7.30 -2.41 -1.82
CA THR A 70 -8.41 -1.55 -2.26
C THR A 70 -9.62 -1.67 -1.35
N ALA A 71 -10.32 -0.55 -1.15
CA ALA A 71 -11.66 -0.47 -0.61
C ALA A 71 -12.38 0.74 -1.23
N PRO A 72 -13.70 0.90 -1.06
CA PRO A 72 -14.41 2.07 -1.58
C PRO A 72 -13.73 3.38 -1.11
N GLY A 73 -13.38 4.26 -2.05
CA GLY A 73 -12.72 5.55 -1.78
C GLY A 73 -11.27 5.48 -1.29
N TRP A 74 -10.64 4.30 -1.31
CA TRP A 74 -9.29 4.08 -0.80
C TRP A 74 -8.50 3.08 -1.63
N SER A 75 -7.27 3.43 -1.97
CA SER A 75 -6.31 2.52 -2.60
C SER A 75 -4.93 2.71 -1.98
N HIS A 76 -4.24 1.61 -1.71
CA HIS A 76 -2.86 1.62 -1.23
C HIS A 76 -2.04 0.60 -2.00
N LEU A 77 -1.00 1.06 -2.70
CA LEU A 77 -0.03 0.21 -3.36
C LEU A 77 1.31 0.18 -2.63
N TYR A 78 1.92 -1.00 -2.61
CA TYR A 78 3.28 -1.23 -2.18
C TYR A 78 4.03 -1.88 -3.34
N ARG A 79 5.26 -1.45 -3.59
CA ARG A 79 6.11 -2.07 -4.61
C ARG A 79 7.53 -2.13 -4.12
N TRP A 80 8.23 -3.24 -4.37
CA TRP A 80 9.68 -3.27 -4.21
C TRP A 80 10.37 -3.19 -5.57
N LYS A 81 11.52 -2.53 -5.61
CA LYS A 81 12.44 -2.51 -6.76
C LYS A 81 13.86 -2.36 -6.22
N ASN A 82 14.75 -3.27 -6.62
CA ASN A 82 16.10 -3.36 -6.07
C ASN A 82 16.07 -3.39 -4.54
N THR A 83 16.79 -2.49 -3.88
CA THR A 83 16.88 -2.38 -2.42
C THR A 83 15.79 -1.49 -1.82
N VAL A 84 14.77 -1.10 -2.58
CA VAL A 84 13.79 -0.10 -2.16
C VAL A 84 12.38 -0.68 -2.09
N LEU A 85 11.64 -0.32 -1.04
CA LEU A 85 10.21 -0.57 -0.90
C LEU A 85 9.46 0.76 -0.88
N MET A 86 8.58 0.95 -1.85
CA MET A 86 7.70 2.11 -1.98
C MET A 86 6.31 1.79 -1.45
N SER A 87 5.62 2.82 -0.96
CA SER A 87 4.28 2.74 -0.39
C SER A 87 3.52 4.01 -0.75
N VAL A 88 2.37 3.89 -1.41
CA VAL A 88 1.53 5.01 -1.85
C VAL A 88 0.07 4.71 -1.54
N GLY A 89 -0.59 5.58 -0.77
CA GLY A 89 -1.97 5.43 -0.36
C GLY A 89 -2.79 6.69 -0.59
N VAL A 90 -3.90 6.56 -1.30
CA VAL A 90 -4.84 7.64 -1.63
C VAL A 90 -6.18 7.36 -0.98
N LEU A 91 -6.74 8.36 -0.30
CA LEU A 91 -8.02 8.29 0.41
C LEU A 91 -8.87 9.52 0.10
N GLY A 92 -10.12 9.29 -0.29
CA GLY A 92 -11.11 10.36 -0.48
C GLY A 92 -10.86 11.26 -1.70
N ILE A 93 -9.97 10.85 -2.61
CA ILE A 93 -9.73 11.51 -3.90
C ILE A 93 -10.03 10.49 -4.98
N GLU A 94 -11.00 10.77 -5.85
CA GLU A 94 -11.37 9.88 -6.95
C GLU A 94 -10.74 10.34 -8.28
N PRO A 95 -10.23 9.43 -9.13
CA PRO A 95 -10.17 7.97 -8.95
C PRO A 95 -8.97 7.50 -8.09
N ALA A 96 -9.22 7.00 -6.88
CA ALA A 96 -8.16 6.74 -5.88
C ALA A 96 -7.10 5.75 -6.37
N GLU A 97 -7.52 4.66 -7.01
CA GLU A 97 -6.63 3.63 -7.54
C GLU A 97 -5.71 4.17 -8.64
N ARG A 98 -6.24 4.98 -9.56
CA ARG A 98 -5.44 5.58 -10.64
C ARG A 98 -4.41 6.55 -10.07
N ILE A 99 -4.82 7.43 -9.15
CA ILE A 99 -3.90 8.40 -8.54
C ILE A 99 -2.76 7.67 -7.80
N ALA A 100 -3.09 6.65 -7.00
CA ALA A 100 -2.08 5.88 -6.29
C ALA A 100 -1.14 5.14 -7.24
N THR A 101 -1.65 4.61 -8.36
CA THR A 101 -0.85 3.94 -9.40
C THR A 101 0.10 4.92 -10.08
N ASP A 102 -0.39 6.09 -10.48
CA ASP A 102 0.40 7.11 -11.17
C ASP A 102 1.53 7.63 -10.27
N VAL A 103 1.23 7.95 -9.01
CA VAL A 103 2.22 8.39 -8.03
C VAL A 103 3.26 7.29 -7.76
N LEU A 104 2.84 6.04 -7.60
CA LEU A 104 3.76 4.91 -7.42
C LEU A 104 4.69 4.75 -8.62
N GLN A 105 4.16 4.89 -9.83
CA GLN A 105 4.95 4.77 -11.05
C GLN A 105 6.01 5.88 -11.12
N VAL A 106 5.64 7.13 -10.83
CA VAL A 106 6.58 8.26 -10.77
C VAL A 106 7.69 8.01 -9.74
N ILE A 107 7.40 7.45 -8.56
CA ILE A 107 8.41 7.12 -7.56
C ILE A 107 9.30 5.95 -8.05
N THR A 108 8.70 4.95 -8.69
CA THR A 108 9.41 3.78 -9.23
C THR A 108 10.41 4.16 -10.31
N ASP A 109 10.02 5.08 -11.20
CA ASP A 109 10.87 5.57 -12.30
C ASP A 109 12.07 6.38 -11.80
N ARG A 110 11.93 7.05 -10.65
CA ARG A 110 13.00 7.80 -9.98
C ARG A 110 13.93 6.92 -9.15
N THR A 111 13.55 5.67 -8.89
CA THR A 111 14.35 4.73 -8.09
C THR A 111 15.29 3.96 -9.00
N LYS A 112 16.59 4.03 -8.68
CA LYS A 112 17.67 3.37 -9.43
C LYS A 112 17.72 1.88 -9.19
#